data_AF-A0A7X2PN33-F1
#
_entry.id   AF-A0A7X2PN33-F1
#
_cell.length_a   1.000
_cell.length_b   1.000
_cell.length_c   1.000
_cell.angle_alpha   90.00
_cell.angle_beta   90.00
_cell.angle_gamma   90.00
#
_symmetry.space_group_name_H-M   'P 1'
#
loop_
_entity.id
_entity.type
_entity.pdbx_description
1 polymer ?
#
loop_
_entity_poly.entity_id
_entity_poly.type
_entity_poly.pdbx_seq_one_letter_code
_entity_poly.pdbx_strand_id
1 'polypeptide(L)'
;MQIPPPAAQILKTLHAAGYAAFLTGGCVRDMLLARQPKDWDVATNARPDELTKLFVGAELIGAHFGVILWHGVEIATFRSDGPYTDGRHPQTVTFETDPAKDAARRDFTINALFYDTQTQTVIDHVNGQADLNNKLIRAVGNPETRFAEDHLRLLRAVRFAARFEFEIEPQTRAAICNQSQLINNVAAERTRDELTKILTEPHPRRGVELLDQLNLLEQILPEIKAMQGVEQPKEFHPEGDVWTHTLLMLESLNQPTETLAWAVLLHDVAKPKTYQNTDRIRFNGHAELGAKMAGQILHRLRYPTAVIETVRDLV
;
A
#
# COMPACT_ATOMS: atom_id res chain seq x y z
N MET A 1 9.75 -18.62 -14.38
CA MET A 1 10.42 -17.49 -13.70
C MET A 1 11.47 -18.05 -12.76
N GLN A 2 12.64 -17.42 -12.61
CA GLN A 2 13.76 -17.97 -11.84
C GLN A 2 13.77 -17.38 -10.43
N ILE A 3 13.71 -18.25 -9.41
CA ILE A 3 13.90 -17.86 -8.01
C ILE A 3 15.34 -17.37 -7.85
N PRO A 4 15.58 -16.22 -7.21
CA PRO A 4 16.92 -15.67 -7.09
C PRO A 4 17.80 -16.58 -6.21
N PRO A 5 19.12 -16.63 -6.45
CA PRO A 5 20.02 -17.54 -5.73
C PRO A 5 19.93 -17.44 -4.20
N PRO A 6 19.83 -16.24 -3.58
CA PRO A 6 19.66 -16.14 -2.12
C PRO A 6 18.40 -16.84 -1.60
N ALA A 7 17.24 -16.63 -2.23
CA ALA A 7 15.99 -17.25 -1.81
C ALA A 7 16.03 -18.78 -1.98
N ALA A 8 16.61 -19.27 -3.09
CA ALA A 8 16.79 -20.69 -3.33
C ALA A 8 17.74 -21.33 -2.28
N GLN A 9 18.80 -20.61 -1.89
CA GLN A 9 19.72 -21.05 -0.85
C GLN A 9 19.03 -21.11 0.52
N ILE A 10 18.23 -20.10 0.88
CA ILE A 10 17.46 -20.08 2.13
C ILE A 10 16.55 -21.31 2.22
N LEU A 11 15.74 -21.55 1.19
CA LEU A 11 14.82 -22.69 1.15
C LEU A 11 15.57 -24.02 1.29
N LYS A 12 16.66 -24.20 0.53
CA LYS A 12 17.50 -25.40 0.61
C LYS A 12 18.08 -25.62 2.01
N THR A 13 18.60 -24.57 2.65
CA THR A 13 19.18 -24.65 4.00
C THR A 13 18.13 -25.03 5.03
N LEU A 14 16.95 -24.40 4.99
CA LEU A 14 15.85 -24.69 5.90
C LEU A 14 15.34 -26.11 5.75
N HIS A 15 15.12 -26.56 4.51
CA HIS A 15 14.69 -27.94 4.23
C HIS A 15 15.73 -28.97 4.67
N ALA A 16 17.03 -28.72 4.44
CA ALA A 16 18.10 -29.61 4.88
C ALA A 16 18.20 -29.70 6.42
N ALA A 17 17.82 -28.65 7.13
CA ALA A 17 17.73 -28.62 8.59
C ALA A 17 16.40 -29.18 9.13
N GLY A 18 15.48 -29.63 8.28
CA GLY A 18 14.22 -30.27 8.66
C GLY A 18 13.05 -29.31 8.92
N TYR A 19 13.19 -28.04 8.54
CA TYR A 19 12.12 -27.05 8.68
C TYR A 19 11.22 -27.00 7.44
N ALA A 20 9.94 -26.69 7.64
CA ALA A 20 9.04 -26.30 6.57
C ALA A 20 9.43 -24.88 6.13
N ALA A 21 9.54 -24.65 4.82
CA ALA A 21 9.88 -23.34 4.28
C ALA A 21 9.23 -23.14 2.91
N PHE A 22 8.60 -21.98 2.74
CA PHE A 22 7.82 -21.63 1.54
C PHE A 22 8.13 -20.20 1.11
N LEU A 23 8.07 -19.93 -0.18
CA LEU A 23 7.90 -18.55 -0.64
C LEU A 23 6.51 -18.04 -0.24
N THR A 24 6.36 -16.75 0.06
CA THR A 24 5.08 -16.19 0.51
C THR A 24 4.85 -14.76 0.03
N GLY A 25 3.63 -14.25 0.17
CA GLY A 25 3.36 -12.83 0.02
C GLY A 25 3.36 -12.34 -1.43
N GLY A 26 3.94 -11.16 -1.64
CA GLY A 26 3.92 -10.46 -2.92
C GLY A 26 4.61 -11.26 -4.03
N CYS A 27 5.68 -11.98 -3.70
CA CYS A 27 6.43 -12.76 -4.69
C CYS A 27 5.61 -13.90 -5.29
N VAL A 28 4.82 -14.61 -4.48
CA VAL A 28 3.95 -15.71 -4.95
C VAL A 28 2.83 -15.15 -5.82
N ARG A 29 2.16 -14.08 -5.39
CA ARG A 29 1.13 -13.40 -6.18
C ARG A 29 1.67 -12.94 -7.53
N ASP A 30 2.81 -12.26 -7.54
CA ASP A 30 3.39 -11.71 -8.77
C ASP A 30 3.83 -12.83 -9.71
N MET A 31 4.41 -13.92 -9.19
CA MET A 31 4.71 -15.12 -9.97
C MET A 31 3.47 -15.72 -10.65
N LEU A 32 2.35 -15.82 -9.93
CA LEU A 32 1.08 -16.35 -10.46
C LEU A 32 0.45 -15.42 -11.50
N LEU A 33 0.68 -14.10 -11.39
CA LEU A 33 0.30 -13.12 -12.40
C LEU A 33 1.29 -13.03 -13.58
N ALA A 34 2.30 -13.90 -13.63
CA ALA A 34 3.40 -13.84 -14.59
C ALA A 34 4.15 -12.49 -14.60
N ARG A 35 4.23 -11.82 -13.46
CA ARG A 35 4.95 -10.56 -13.23
C ARG A 35 6.23 -10.83 -12.43
N GLN A 36 7.27 -10.06 -12.67
CA GLN A 36 8.51 -10.16 -11.90
C GLN A 36 8.30 -9.63 -10.47
N PRO A 37 8.54 -10.43 -9.41
CA PRO A 37 8.55 -9.96 -8.04
C PRO A 37 9.57 -8.86 -7.82
N LYS A 38 9.21 -7.84 -7.03
CA LYS A 38 10.14 -6.78 -6.60
C LYS A 38 10.94 -7.20 -5.36
N ASP A 39 10.29 -7.97 -4.51
CA ASP A 39 10.71 -8.46 -3.20
C ASP A 39 10.53 -9.98 -3.13
N TRP A 40 11.29 -10.64 -2.25
CA TRP A 40 11.23 -12.08 -2.04
C TRP A 40 11.16 -12.37 -0.55
N ASP A 41 10.12 -13.11 -0.16
CA ASP A 41 9.84 -13.43 1.23
C ASP A 41 9.76 -14.95 1.38
N VAL A 42 10.41 -15.46 2.42
CA VAL A 42 10.33 -16.85 2.85
C VAL A 42 9.63 -16.92 4.20
N ALA A 43 8.67 -17.83 4.34
CA ALA A 43 8.05 -18.14 5.62
C ALA A 43 8.38 -19.59 6.05
N THR A 44 8.66 -19.78 7.33
CA THR A 44 9.14 -21.06 7.88
C THR A 44 8.67 -21.30 9.30
N ASN A 45 8.68 -22.56 9.75
CA ASN A 45 8.45 -22.90 11.16
C ASN A 45 9.72 -22.82 12.03
N ALA A 46 10.88 -22.48 11.47
CA ALA A 46 12.10 -22.22 12.24
C ALA A 46 11.97 -20.95 13.07
N ARG A 47 12.34 -21.00 14.36
CA ARG A 47 12.27 -19.86 15.28
C ARG A 47 13.40 -18.86 15.04
N PRO A 48 13.26 -17.58 15.45
CA PRO A 48 14.26 -16.55 15.18
C PRO A 48 15.67 -16.87 15.73
N ASP A 49 15.76 -17.55 16.87
CA ASP A 49 17.04 -17.98 17.45
C ASP A 49 17.69 -19.15 16.69
N GLU A 50 16.91 -19.96 15.97
CA GLU A 50 17.39 -21.00 15.07
C GLU A 50 17.81 -20.38 13.73
N LEU A 51 17.01 -19.45 13.22
CA LEU A 51 17.28 -18.71 11.99
C LEU A 51 18.60 -17.94 12.05
N THR A 52 18.87 -17.24 13.15
CA THR A 52 20.14 -16.51 13.35
C THR A 52 21.36 -17.41 13.43
N LYS A 53 21.21 -18.69 13.80
CA LYS A 53 22.29 -19.69 13.76
C LYS A 53 22.52 -20.23 12.35
N LEU A 54 21.44 -20.43 11.59
CA LEU A 54 21.50 -20.95 10.22
C LEU A 54 22.00 -19.90 9.21
N PHE A 55 21.64 -18.64 9.42
CA PHE A 55 21.92 -17.53 8.50
C PHE A 55 22.83 -16.51 9.18
N VAL A 56 24.11 -16.85 9.28
CA VAL A 56 25.14 -15.97 9.85
C VAL A 56 25.19 -14.66 9.06
N GLY A 57 25.20 -13.54 9.78
CA GLY A 57 25.17 -12.20 9.18
C GLY A 57 23.77 -11.70 8.81
N ALA A 58 22.71 -12.43 9.15
CA ALA A 58 21.35 -11.92 9.01
C ALA A 58 21.08 -10.75 9.96
N GLU A 59 20.34 -9.78 9.47
CA GLU A 59 19.90 -8.62 10.25
C GLU A 59 18.55 -8.91 10.91
N LEU A 60 18.42 -8.61 12.19
CA LEU A 60 17.16 -8.76 12.92
C LEU A 60 16.23 -7.57 12.62
N ILE A 61 15.43 -7.70 11.56
CA ILE A 61 14.43 -6.70 11.18
C ILE A 61 13.11 -7.07 11.86
N GLY A 62 12.93 -6.61 13.09
CA GLY A 62 11.74 -6.94 13.87
C GLY A 62 11.86 -8.28 14.59
N ALA A 63 12.87 -8.40 15.45
CA ALA A 63 13.08 -9.57 16.31
C ALA A 63 11.81 -9.97 17.10
N HIS A 64 11.06 -8.99 17.60
CA HIS A 64 9.77 -9.19 18.28
C HIS A 64 8.69 -9.83 17.40
N PHE A 65 8.85 -9.73 16.08
CA PHE A 65 7.92 -10.18 15.05
C PHE A 65 8.40 -11.45 14.33
N GLY A 66 9.59 -11.94 14.69
CA GLY A 66 10.19 -13.15 14.14
C GLY A 66 10.61 -13.03 12.68
N VAL A 67 11.07 -11.85 12.26
CA VAL A 67 11.58 -11.61 10.91
C VAL A 67 13.07 -11.30 10.96
N ILE A 68 13.83 -11.92 10.05
CA ILE A 68 15.24 -11.59 9.77
C ILE A 68 15.39 -11.26 8.29
N LEU A 69 16.39 -10.45 7.95
CA LEU A 69 16.77 -10.17 6.57
C LEU A 69 18.12 -10.82 6.29
N TRP A 70 18.20 -11.59 5.20
CA TRP A 70 19.46 -12.19 4.76
C TRP A 70 19.63 -12.04 3.26
N HIS A 71 20.68 -11.34 2.84
CA HIS A 71 20.97 -11.00 1.45
C HIS A 71 19.77 -10.43 0.67
N GLY A 72 19.01 -9.53 1.31
CA GLY A 72 17.85 -8.86 0.69
C GLY A 72 16.58 -9.71 0.61
N VAL A 73 16.56 -10.90 1.23
CA VAL A 73 15.37 -11.77 1.33
C VAL A 73 14.89 -11.77 2.78
N GLU A 74 13.60 -11.47 2.98
CA GLU A 74 12.99 -11.55 4.32
C GLU A 74 12.67 -13.01 4.65
N ILE A 75 13.01 -13.42 5.87
CA ILE A 75 12.72 -14.76 6.40
C ILE A 75 11.89 -14.57 7.66
N ALA A 76 10.64 -15.01 7.61
CA ALA A 76 9.68 -14.87 8.70
C ALA A 76 9.30 -16.22 9.31
N THR A 77 9.35 -16.32 10.63
CA THR A 77 8.75 -17.45 11.35
C THR A 77 7.22 -17.36 11.26
N PHE A 78 6.55 -18.48 10.97
CA PHE A 78 5.08 -18.55 11.05
C PHE A 78 4.61 -18.09 12.42
N ARG A 79 3.53 -17.30 12.45
CA ARG A 79 3.02 -16.82 13.72
C ARG A 79 1.52 -16.55 13.69
N SER A 80 0.95 -16.58 14.87
CA SER A 80 -0.34 -16.01 15.20
C SER A 80 -0.13 -14.69 15.93
N ASP A 81 -0.94 -13.69 15.60
CA ASP A 81 -0.90 -12.40 16.26
C ASP A 81 -1.90 -12.39 17.43
N GLY A 82 -1.47 -11.86 18.58
CA GLY A 82 -2.32 -11.61 19.73
C GLY A 82 -3.21 -10.37 19.56
N PRO A 83 -3.77 -9.82 20.65
CA PRO A 83 -4.63 -8.65 20.56
C PRO A 83 -3.87 -7.42 20.07
N TYR A 84 -4.53 -6.63 19.24
CA TYR A 84 -4.07 -5.32 18.78
C TYR A 84 -4.71 -4.23 19.63
N THR A 85 -3.92 -3.24 20.06
CA THR A 85 -4.43 -2.11 20.85
C THR A 85 -4.14 -0.75 20.25
N ASP A 86 -3.20 -0.66 19.30
CA ASP A 86 -2.76 0.59 18.67
C ASP A 86 -3.12 0.67 17.18
N GLY A 87 -3.81 -0.34 16.65
CA GLY A 87 -4.13 -0.41 15.22
C GLY A 87 -2.90 -0.57 14.33
N ARG A 88 -1.83 -1.21 14.83
CA ARG A 88 -0.63 -1.53 14.05
C ARG A 88 0.09 -2.80 14.49
N HIS A 89 0.34 -2.98 15.79
CA HIS A 89 1.15 -4.08 16.29
C HIS A 89 0.37 -4.94 17.29
N PRO A 90 0.47 -6.28 17.17
CA PRO A 90 -0.06 -7.15 18.21
C PRO A 90 0.79 -7.01 19.47
N GLN A 91 0.15 -7.06 20.64
CA GLN A 91 0.85 -7.01 21.93
C GLN A 91 1.75 -8.23 22.16
N THR A 92 1.37 -9.36 21.59
CA THR A 92 2.10 -10.62 21.67
C THR A 92 2.06 -11.34 20.32
N VAL A 93 3.09 -12.13 20.05
CA VAL A 93 3.11 -13.07 18.93
C VAL A 93 3.37 -14.47 19.45
N THR A 94 2.70 -15.45 18.85
CA THR A 94 2.95 -16.86 19.11
C THR A 94 3.54 -17.46 17.87
N PHE A 95 4.77 -18.00 17.96
CA PHE A 95 5.38 -18.72 16.84
C PHE A 95 4.69 -20.06 16.62
N GLU A 96 4.31 -20.31 15.38
CA GLU A 96 3.51 -21.45 14.95
C GLU A 96 4.33 -22.40 14.11
N THR A 97 3.84 -23.64 14.00
CA THR A 97 4.38 -24.62 13.04
C THR A 97 3.50 -24.78 11.81
N ASP A 98 2.27 -24.30 11.87
CA ASP A 98 1.27 -24.43 10.82
C ASP A 98 1.20 -23.16 9.96
N PRO A 99 1.49 -23.23 8.64
CA PRO A 99 1.38 -22.08 7.74
C PRO A 99 -0.06 -21.53 7.63
N ALA A 100 -1.10 -22.33 7.89
CA ALA A 100 -2.48 -21.87 7.82
C ALA A 100 -2.77 -20.76 8.85
N LYS A 101 -2.16 -20.85 10.04
CA LYS A 101 -2.27 -19.81 11.07
C LYS A 101 -1.56 -18.52 10.67
N ASP A 102 -0.42 -18.63 9.98
CA ASP A 102 0.28 -17.47 9.42
C ASP A 102 -0.52 -16.80 8.29
N ALA A 103 -1.15 -17.59 7.41
CA ALA A 103 -2.04 -17.04 6.39
C ALA A 103 -3.20 -16.27 7.01
N ALA A 104 -3.78 -16.79 8.10
CA ALA A 104 -4.96 -16.21 8.75
C ALA A 104 -4.74 -14.81 9.35
N ARG A 105 -3.49 -14.36 9.57
CA ARG A 105 -3.19 -13.00 10.09
C ARG A 105 -2.85 -11.97 9.01
N ARG A 106 -2.75 -12.38 7.74
CA ARG A 106 -2.33 -11.52 6.63
C ARG A 106 -3.43 -10.57 6.20
N ASP A 107 -3.07 -9.58 5.40
CA ASP A 107 -3.99 -8.50 5.00
C ASP A 107 -5.04 -8.99 3.99
N PHE A 108 -4.61 -9.50 2.83
CA PHE A 108 -5.47 -9.88 1.72
C PHE A 108 -5.21 -11.31 1.27
N THR A 109 -6.25 -11.98 0.78
CA THR A 109 -6.20 -13.39 0.36
C THR A 109 -5.12 -13.65 -0.69
N ILE A 110 -5.00 -12.76 -1.67
CA ILE A 110 -3.97 -12.82 -2.73
C ILE A 110 -2.52 -12.70 -2.22
N ASN A 111 -2.31 -12.16 -1.01
CA ASN A 111 -0.99 -12.02 -0.37
C ASN A 111 -0.74 -13.08 0.71
N ALA A 112 -1.68 -14.00 0.91
CA ALA A 112 -1.64 -15.06 1.91
C ALA A 112 -1.47 -16.44 1.26
N LEU A 113 -0.85 -16.45 0.08
CA LEU A 113 -0.46 -17.65 -0.64
C LEU A 113 0.96 -18.06 -0.26
N PHE A 114 1.20 -19.37 -0.24
CA PHE A 114 2.53 -19.95 -0.09
C PHE A 114 2.87 -20.77 -1.32
N TYR A 115 4.15 -20.81 -1.69
CA TYR A 115 4.65 -21.67 -2.76
C TYR A 115 5.75 -22.58 -2.23
N ASP A 116 5.52 -23.89 -2.36
CA ASP A 116 6.48 -24.92 -2.00
C ASP A 116 7.33 -25.30 -3.22
N THR A 117 8.63 -25.04 -3.13
CA THR A 117 9.57 -25.36 -4.20
C THR A 117 9.90 -26.85 -4.31
N GLN A 118 9.65 -27.65 -3.26
CA GLN A 118 9.89 -29.09 -3.31
C GLN A 118 8.81 -29.79 -4.12
N THR A 119 7.54 -29.49 -3.82
CA THR A 119 6.38 -30.06 -4.51
C THR A 119 5.98 -29.27 -5.76
N GLN A 120 6.50 -28.05 -5.92
CA GLN A 120 6.12 -27.10 -6.96
C GLN A 120 4.63 -26.73 -6.94
N THR A 121 4.03 -26.71 -5.73
CA THR A 121 2.61 -26.42 -5.54
C THR A 121 2.37 -25.12 -4.81
N VAL A 122 1.23 -24.49 -5.08
CA VAL A 122 0.73 -23.36 -4.30
C VAL A 122 -0.14 -23.91 -3.19
N ILE A 123 0.18 -23.52 -1.96
CA ILE A 123 -0.60 -23.83 -0.76
C ILE A 123 -1.47 -22.61 -0.48
N ASP A 124 -2.79 -22.81 -0.48
CA ASP A 124 -3.80 -21.77 -0.32
C ASP A 124 -4.80 -22.16 0.77
N HIS A 125 -4.76 -21.45 1.89
CA HIS A 125 -5.64 -21.67 3.03
C HIS A 125 -6.80 -20.67 3.11
N VAL A 126 -6.85 -19.69 2.20
CA VAL A 126 -7.75 -18.53 2.29
C VAL A 126 -8.48 -18.20 0.98
N ASN A 127 -8.44 -19.12 0.01
CA ASN A 127 -9.05 -18.97 -1.30
C ASN A 127 -8.43 -17.83 -2.15
N GLY A 128 -7.15 -17.53 -1.91
CA GLY A 128 -6.42 -16.47 -2.60
C GLY A 128 -6.21 -16.71 -4.10
N GLN A 129 -6.07 -17.96 -4.54
CA GLN A 129 -5.94 -18.28 -5.98
C GLN A 129 -7.23 -17.96 -6.73
N ALA A 130 -8.40 -18.24 -6.14
CA ALA A 130 -9.68 -17.91 -6.74
C ALA A 130 -9.90 -16.40 -6.80
N ASP A 131 -9.59 -15.67 -5.73
CA ASP A 131 -9.67 -14.19 -5.74
C ASP A 131 -8.67 -13.58 -6.74
N LEU A 132 -7.48 -14.16 -6.90
CA LEU A 132 -6.50 -13.73 -7.90
C LEU A 132 -7.04 -13.92 -9.33
N ASN A 133 -7.64 -15.07 -9.62
CA ASN A 133 -8.27 -15.37 -10.91
C ASN A 133 -9.47 -14.45 -11.19
N ASN A 134 -10.26 -14.14 -10.16
CA ASN A 134 -11.41 -13.25 -10.24
C ASN A 134 -11.04 -11.75 -10.16
N LYS A 135 -9.76 -11.42 -10.04
CA LYS A 135 -9.25 -10.05 -9.91
C LYS A 135 -9.88 -9.29 -8.74
N LEU A 136 -9.91 -9.91 -7.56
CA LEU A 136 -10.50 -9.37 -6.34
C LEU A 136 -9.44 -9.05 -5.27
N ILE A 137 -9.61 -7.89 -4.63
CA ILE A 137 -8.97 -7.56 -3.35
C ILE A 137 -9.96 -7.90 -2.23
N ARG A 138 -9.69 -8.98 -1.50
CA ARG A 138 -10.50 -9.47 -0.36
C ARG A 138 -9.64 -9.55 0.89
N ALA A 139 -10.12 -9.02 2.01
CA ALA A 139 -9.44 -9.16 3.30
C ALA A 139 -9.46 -10.62 3.80
N VAL A 140 -8.41 -11.06 4.50
CA VAL A 140 -8.40 -12.39 5.12
C VAL A 140 -9.29 -12.39 6.37
N GLY A 141 -10.26 -13.29 6.40
CA GLY A 141 -11.19 -13.43 7.52
C GLY A 141 -12.24 -12.33 7.53
N ASN A 142 -12.51 -11.75 8.70
CA ASN A 142 -13.46 -10.65 8.84
C ASN A 142 -12.78 -9.29 8.49
N PRO A 143 -13.27 -8.53 7.49
CA PRO A 143 -12.64 -7.27 7.09
C PRO A 143 -12.60 -6.21 8.18
N GLU A 144 -13.68 -6.05 8.96
CA GLU A 144 -13.76 -5.05 10.04
C GLU A 144 -12.71 -5.33 11.13
N THR A 145 -12.53 -6.60 11.51
CA THR A 145 -11.44 -7.00 12.42
C THR A 145 -10.08 -6.75 11.78
N ARG A 146 -9.90 -7.12 10.50
CA ARG A 146 -8.62 -7.02 9.82
C ARG A 146 -8.10 -5.58 9.70
N PHE A 147 -8.99 -4.63 9.49
CA PHE A 147 -8.68 -3.20 9.42
C PHE A 147 -8.54 -2.55 10.81
N ALA A 148 -9.24 -3.06 11.82
CA ALA A 148 -9.04 -2.63 13.20
C ALA A 148 -7.65 -3.03 13.75
N GLU A 149 -7.09 -4.15 13.30
CA GLU A 149 -5.74 -4.60 13.68
C GLU A 149 -4.61 -3.73 13.08
N ASP A 150 -4.62 -3.47 11.77
CA ASP A 150 -3.67 -2.53 11.12
C ASP A 150 -4.43 -1.60 10.19
N HIS A 151 -4.62 -0.36 10.64
CA HIS A 151 -5.38 0.65 9.90
C HIS A 151 -4.73 1.02 8.56
N LEU A 152 -3.42 0.79 8.39
CA LEU A 152 -2.75 1.04 7.10
C LEU A 152 -3.31 0.13 5.99
N ARG A 153 -3.91 -1.01 6.35
CA ARG A 153 -4.52 -1.94 5.39
C ARG A 153 -5.66 -1.29 4.58
N LEU A 154 -6.30 -0.25 5.10
CA LEU A 154 -7.28 0.56 4.35
C LEU A 154 -6.65 1.16 3.08
N LEU A 155 -5.47 1.77 3.20
CA LEU A 155 -4.72 2.32 2.07
C LEU A 155 -4.06 1.24 1.21
N ARG A 156 -3.60 0.14 1.81
CA ARG A 156 -3.05 -0.99 1.04
C ARG A 156 -4.09 -1.60 0.09
N ALA A 157 -5.36 -1.68 0.51
CA ALA A 157 -6.45 -2.15 -0.34
C ALA A 157 -6.59 -1.27 -1.59
N VAL A 158 -6.58 0.05 -1.42
CA VAL A 158 -6.60 1.03 -2.52
C VAL A 158 -5.42 0.85 -3.44
N ARG A 159 -4.20 0.78 -2.88
CA ARG A 159 -2.97 0.62 -3.67
C ARG A 159 -3.02 -0.65 -4.51
N PHE A 160 -3.38 -1.79 -3.92
CA PHE A 160 -3.42 -3.05 -4.66
C PHE A 160 -4.55 -3.06 -5.70
N ALA A 161 -5.73 -2.54 -5.38
CA ALA A 161 -6.83 -2.41 -6.35
C ALA A 161 -6.45 -1.53 -7.54
N ALA A 162 -5.73 -0.42 -7.32
CA ALA A 162 -5.23 0.43 -8.39
C ALA A 162 -4.10 -0.24 -9.18
N ARG A 163 -3.03 -0.69 -8.52
CA ARG A 163 -1.83 -1.28 -9.15
C ARG A 163 -2.14 -2.51 -10.01
N PHE A 164 -3.10 -3.33 -9.60
CA PHE A 164 -3.46 -4.56 -10.30
C PHE A 164 -4.72 -4.41 -11.16
N GLU A 165 -5.38 -3.26 -11.13
CA GLU A 165 -6.70 -3.04 -11.74
C GLU A 165 -7.74 -4.07 -11.29
N PHE A 166 -7.71 -4.39 -10.00
CA PHE A 166 -8.61 -5.35 -9.35
C PHE A 166 -9.77 -4.60 -8.69
N GLU A 167 -10.88 -5.30 -8.55
CA GLU A 167 -12.04 -4.80 -7.80
C GLU A 167 -11.92 -5.12 -6.32
N ILE A 168 -12.36 -4.21 -5.46
CA ILE A 168 -12.46 -4.48 -4.03
C ILE A 168 -13.77 -5.23 -3.78
N GLU A 169 -13.65 -6.37 -3.13
CA GLU A 169 -14.75 -7.25 -2.78
C GLU A 169 -15.80 -6.53 -1.91
N PRO A 170 -17.12 -6.80 -2.08
CA PRO A 170 -18.17 -5.98 -1.47
C PRO A 170 -18.11 -5.83 0.06
N GLN A 171 -17.83 -6.89 0.81
CA GLN A 171 -17.74 -6.79 2.28
C GLN A 171 -16.48 -6.06 2.71
N THR A 172 -15.37 -6.30 2.00
CA THR A 172 -14.10 -5.59 2.19
C THR A 172 -14.27 -4.09 1.91
N ARG A 173 -14.95 -3.73 0.83
CA ARG A 173 -15.29 -2.34 0.46
C ARG A 173 -16.14 -1.68 1.54
N ALA A 174 -17.21 -2.33 1.98
CA ALA A 174 -18.10 -1.79 3.01
C ALA A 174 -17.34 -1.51 4.31
N ALA A 175 -16.48 -2.44 4.75
CA ALA A 175 -15.68 -2.25 5.95
C ALA A 175 -14.67 -1.09 5.82
N ILE A 176 -14.05 -0.89 4.65
CA ILE A 176 -13.19 0.28 4.42
C ILE A 176 -13.99 1.57 4.59
N CYS A 177 -15.18 1.68 3.99
CA CYS A 177 -16.00 2.88 4.11
C CYS A 177 -16.41 3.15 5.56
N ASN A 178 -16.87 2.11 6.27
CA ASN A 178 -17.32 2.20 7.67
C ASN A 178 -16.20 2.61 8.63
N GLN A 179 -14.97 2.16 8.37
CA GLN A 179 -13.81 2.37 9.24
C GLN A 179 -12.82 3.40 8.70
N SER A 180 -13.18 4.16 7.67
CA SER A 180 -12.31 5.14 7.01
C SER A 180 -11.63 6.10 7.98
N GLN A 181 -12.32 6.52 9.04
CA GLN A 181 -11.78 7.41 10.09
C GLN A 181 -10.59 6.83 10.87
N LEU A 182 -10.43 5.50 10.93
CA LEU A 182 -9.31 4.85 11.62
C LEU A 182 -7.96 5.21 10.98
N ILE A 183 -7.95 5.66 9.72
CA ILE A 183 -6.72 6.08 9.05
C ILE A 183 -6.05 7.27 9.74
N ASN A 184 -6.80 8.08 10.48
CA ASN A 184 -6.28 9.21 11.25
C ASN A 184 -5.37 8.77 12.42
N ASN A 185 -5.47 7.51 12.84
CA ASN A 185 -4.61 6.93 13.88
C ASN A 185 -3.29 6.37 13.33
N VAL A 186 -3.11 6.36 12.00
CA VAL A 186 -1.88 5.89 11.36
C VAL A 186 -0.82 6.99 11.39
N ALA A 187 0.41 6.63 11.77
CA ALA A 187 1.56 7.53 11.71
C ALA A 187 1.69 8.17 10.31
N ALA A 188 1.89 9.49 10.28
CA ALA A 188 1.90 10.29 9.06
C ALA A 188 2.89 9.77 8.01
N GLU A 189 4.05 9.28 8.41
CA GLU A 189 5.07 8.69 7.53
C GLU A 189 4.58 7.41 6.85
N ARG A 190 3.80 6.57 7.53
CA ARG A 190 3.22 5.36 6.92
C ARG A 190 2.15 5.72 5.90
N THR A 191 1.29 6.70 6.25
CA THR A 191 0.28 7.24 5.33
C THR A 191 0.94 7.86 4.10
N ARG A 192 2.00 8.66 4.31
CA ARG A 192 2.85 9.23 3.27
C ARG A 192 3.39 8.15 2.33
N ASP A 193 4.07 7.15 2.86
CA ASP A 193 4.74 6.12 2.06
C ASP A 193 3.73 5.33 1.22
N GLU A 194 2.54 5.07 1.75
CA GLU A 194 1.50 4.35 1.03
C GLU A 194 0.82 5.23 -0.03
N LEU A 195 0.57 6.52 0.25
CA LEU A 195 0.08 7.48 -0.74
C LEU A 195 1.10 7.70 -1.87
N THR A 196 2.39 7.83 -1.56
CA THR A 196 3.43 7.94 -2.59
C THR A 196 3.39 6.73 -3.52
N LYS A 197 3.26 5.52 -2.98
CA LYS A 197 3.14 4.32 -3.83
C LYS A 197 1.87 4.38 -4.69
N ILE A 198 0.73 4.83 -4.15
CA ILE A 198 -0.50 5.01 -4.94
C ILE A 198 -0.27 5.98 -6.10
N LEU A 199 0.50 7.06 -5.89
CA LEU A 199 0.74 8.11 -6.89
C LEU A 199 1.86 7.77 -7.89
N THR A 200 2.76 6.84 -7.57
CA THR A 200 3.94 6.52 -8.39
C THR A 200 3.90 5.12 -9.03
N GLU A 201 3.10 4.20 -8.49
CA GLU A 201 2.82 2.90 -9.13
C GLU A 201 1.79 3.06 -10.28
N PRO A 202 1.60 2.04 -11.14
CA PRO A 202 0.64 2.12 -12.24
C PRO A 202 -0.78 2.48 -11.79
N HIS A 203 -1.48 3.26 -12.64
CA HIS A 203 -2.86 3.72 -12.46
C HIS A 203 -3.09 4.67 -11.26
N PRO A 204 -2.31 5.77 -11.10
CA PRO A 204 -2.46 6.70 -9.98
C PRO A 204 -3.83 7.40 -9.96
N ARG A 205 -4.40 7.70 -11.14
CA ARG A 205 -5.78 8.20 -11.28
C ARG A 205 -6.78 7.30 -10.56
N ARG A 206 -6.77 6.00 -10.89
CA ARG A 206 -7.65 4.99 -10.26
C ARG A 206 -7.43 4.94 -8.75
N GLY A 207 -6.19 5.07 -8.30
CA GLY A 207 -5.84 5.15 -6.89
C GLY A 207 -6.53 6.31 -6.17
N VAL A 208 -6.46 7.52 -6.74
CA VAL A 208 -7.08 8.73 -6.16
C VAL A 208 -8.61 8.68 -6.24
N GLU A 209 -9.18 8.15 -7.32
CA GLU A 209 -10.62 7.89 -7.44
C GLU A 209 -11.11 6.89 -6.37
N LEU A 210 -10.33 5.82 -6.11
CA LEU A 210 -10.66 4.85 -5.06
C LEU A 210 -10.55 5.44 -3.65
N LEU A 211 -9.58 6.32 -3.38
CA LEU A 211 -9.53 7.04 -2.10
C LEU A 211 -10.83 7.82 -1.85
N ASP A 212 -11.37 8.45 -2.88
CA ASP A 212 -12.62 9.20 -2.80
C ASP A 212 -13.83 8.29 -2.58
N GLN A 213 -13.98 7.25 -3.42
CA GLN A 213 -15.09 6.29 -3.35
C GLN A 213 -15.17 5.53 -2.01
N LEU A 214 -14.06 5.45 -1.28
CA LEU A 214 -13.95 4.72 -0.02
C LEU A 214 -13.94 5.63 1.21
N ASN A 215 -14.28 6.92 1.05
CA ASN A 215 -14.27 7.93 2.10
C ASN A 215 -12.90 8.15 2.77
N LEU A 216 -11.81 7.74 2.15
CA LEU A 216 -10.45 7.92 2.68
C LEU A 216 -9.87 9.29 2.29
N LEU A 217 -10.25 9.83 1.13
CA LEU A 217 -9.70 11.09 0.62
C LEU A 217 -10.00 12.26 1.56
N GLU A 218 -11.23 12.38 2.04
CA GLU A 218 -11.64 13.45 2.95
C GLU A 218 -10.91 13.40 4.30
N GLN A 219 -10.49 12.22 4.75
CA GLN A 219 -9.79 12.04 6.03
C GLN A 219 -8.33 12.49 5.91
N ILE A 220 -7.69 12.23 4.77
CA ILE A 220 -6.23 12.38 4.62
C ILE A 220 -5.84 13.66 3.86
N LEU A 221 -6.60 13.98 2.81
CA LEU A 221 -6.37 15.10 1.88
C LEU A 221 -7.69 15.85 1.60
N PRO A 222 -8.34 16.44 2.63
CA PRO A 222 -9.56 17.22 2.44
C PRO A 222 -9.39 18.39 1.45
N GLU A 223 -8.17 18.91 1.31
CA GLU A 223 -7.84 19.96 0.34
C GLU A 223 -7.98 19.49 -1.12
N ILE A 224 -7.68 18.22 -1.38
CA ILE A 224 -7.88 17.61 -2.70
C ILE A 224 -9.36 17.32 -2.93
N LYS A 225 -10.08 16.82 -1.92
CA LYS A 225 -11.54 16.62 -1.98
C LYS A 225 -12.27 17.92 -2.35
N ALA A 226 -11.80 19.05 -1.84
CA ALA A 226 -12.37 20.37 -2.11
C ALA A 226 -12.24 20.83 -3.58
N MET A 227 -11.43 20.16 -4.41
CA MET A 227 -11.34 20.43 -5.86
C MET A 227 -12.58 19.97 -6.64
N GLN A 228 -13.37 19.05 -6.08
CA GLN A 228 -14.55 18.50 -6.74
C GLN A 228 -15.62 19.56 -6.94
N GLY A 229 -16.16 19.64 -8.16
CA GLY A 229 -17.19 20.60 -8.54
C GLY A 229 -16.69 22.03 -8.74
N VAL A 230 -15.39 22.31 -8.59
CA VAL A 230 -14.84 23.65 -8.83
C VAL A 230 -14.72 23.87 -10.33
N GLU A 231 -15.67 24.61 -10.90
CA GLU A 231 -15.74 24.89 -12.33
C GLU A 231 -14.48 25.62 -12.83
N GLN A 232 -14.12 25.35 -14.08
CA GLN A 232 -13.01 26.00 -14.76
C GLN A 232 -13.48 26.67 -16.07
N PRO A 233 -12.74 27.66 -16.59
CA PRO A 233 -13.07 28.26 -17.88
C PRO A 233 -13.03 27.21 -19.01
N LYS A 234 -14.19 26.91 -19.61
CA LYS A 234 -14.35 25.84 -20.63
C LYS A 234 -13.48 26.03 -21.88
N GLU A 235 -13.04 27.26 -22.17
CA GLU A 235 -12.12 27.56 -23.28
C GLU A 235 -10.75 26.90 -23.08
N PHE A 236 -10.26 26.87 -21.84
CA PHE A 236 -8.96 26.30 -21.49
C PHE A 236 -9.06 24.91 -20.86
N HIS A 237 -10.21 24.61 -20.25
CA HIS A 237 -10.49 23.37 -19.54
C HIS A 237 -11.80 22.73 -20.03
N PRO A 238 -11.85 22.26 -21.29
CA PRO A 238 -13.03 21.57 -21.82
C PRO A 238 -13.33 20.25 -21.10
N GLU A 239 -12.35 19.68 -20.41
CA GLU A 239 -12.42 18.43 -19.67
C GLU A 239 -13.31 18.47 -18.41
N GLY A 240 -13.50 19.65 -17.80
CA GLY A 240 -14.38 19.82 -16.64
C GLY A 240 -13.77 20.59 -15.47
N ASP A 241 -14.10 20.14 -14.26
CA ASP A 241 -13.72 20.79 -13.01
C ASP A 241 -12.25 20.55 -12.65
N VAL A 242 -11.77 21.22 -11.59
CA VAL A 242 -10.38 21.13 -11.12
C VAL A 242 -9.99 19.68 -10.76
N TRP A 243 -10.91 18.93 -10.15
CA TRP A 243 -10.72 17.52 -9.84
C TRP A 243 -10.48 16.67 -11.09
N THR A 244 -11.36 16.79 -12.10
CA THR A 244 -11.28 16.04 -13.36
C THR A 244 -9.98 16.36 -14.09
N HIS A 245 -9.60 17.65 -14.13
CA HIS A 245 -8.34 18.10 -14.70
C HIS A 245 -7.14 17.43 -13.99
N THR A 246 -7.11 17.47 -12.66
CA THR A 246 -6.03 16.88 -11.85
C THR A 246 -5.91 15.38 -12.08
N LEU A 247 -7.04 14.66 -12.14
CA LEU A 247 -7.06 13.22 -12.41
C LEU A 247 -6.52 12.87 -13.80
N LEU A 248 -6.85 13.64 -14.83
CA LEU A 248 -6.32 13.47 -16.19
C LEU A 248 -4.80 13.70 -16.25
N MET A 249 -4.30 14.66 -15.47
CA MET A 249 -2.87 14.88 -15.35
C MET A 249 -2.16 13.70 -14.67
N LEU A 250 -2.74 13.15 -13.60
CA LEU A 250 -2.22 11.94 -12.96
C LEU A 250 -2.22 10.73 -13.90
N GLU A 251 -3.26 10.54 -14.69
CA GLU A 251 -3.34 9.47 -15.69
C GLU A 251 -2.24 9.55 -16.76
N SER A 252 -1.81 10.76 -17.07
CA SER A 252 -0.74 11.01 -18.05
C SER A 252 0.67 10.75 -17.49
N LEU A 253 0.81 10.50 -16.18
CA LEU A 253 2.09 10.20 -15.56
C LEU A 253 2.53 8.77 -15.88
N ASN A 254 3.79 8.63 -16.28
CA ASN A 254 4.41 7.34 -16.51
C ASN A 254 5.65 7.19 -15.61
N GLN A 255 5.54 6.36 -14.57
CA GLN A 255 6.59 6.13 -13.57
C GLN A 255 7.21 7.44 -13.05
N PRO A 256 6.39 8.39 -12.54
CA PRO A 256 6.88 9.69 -12.10
C PRO A 256 7.81 9.55 -10.89
N THR A 257 8.68 10.54 -10.71
CA THR A 257 9.35 10.73 -9.41
C THR A 257 8.31 11.08 -8.35
N GLU A 258 8.63 10.81 -7.08
CA GLU A 258 7.77 11.19 -5.95
C GLU A 258 7.42 12.69 -5.98
N THR A 259 8.41 13.54 -6.21
CA THR A 259 8.23 15.00 -6.28
C THR A 259 7.27 15.42 -7.40
N LEU A 260 7.42 14.84 -8.60
CA LEU A 260 6.54 15.16 -9.72
C LEU A 260 5.11 14.69 -9.46
N ALA A 261 4.94 13.48 -8.91
CA ALA A 261 3.61 12.93 -8.63
C ALA A 261 2.85 13.78 -7.61
N TRP A 262 3.52 14.23 -6.54
CA TRP A 262 2.94 15.13 -5.55
C TRP A 262 2.68 16.52 -6.09
N ALA A 263 3.59 17.08 -6.89
CA ALA A 263 3.37 18.38 -7.53
C ALA A 263 2.14 18.36 -8.44
N VAL A 264 1.99 17.31 -9.25
CA VAL A 264 0.80 17.17 -10.11
C VAL A 264 -0.48 17.00 -9.31
N LEU A 265 -0.48 16.25 -8.21
CA LEU A 265 -1.67 16.17 -7.34
C LEU A 265 -2.01 17.53 -6.71
N LEU A 266 -1.02 18.36 -6.41
CA LEU A 266 -1.17 19.58 -5.60
C LEU A 266 -1.21 20.89 -6.42
N HIS A 267 -0.90 20.86 -7.72
CA HIS A 267 -0.69 22.08 -8.53
C HIS A 267 -1.89 23.06 -8.47
N ASP A 268 -3.11 22.52 -8.43
CA ASP A 268 -4.34 23.32 -8.40
C ASP A 268 -5.04 23.36 -7.03
N VAL A 269 -4.37 22.92 -5.96
CA VAL A 269 -5.00 22.73 -4.62
C VAL A 269 -5.58 24.00 -4.01
N ALA A 270 -5.14 25.17 -4.48
CA ALA A 270 -5.64 26.46 -4.04
C ALA A 270 -6.78 27.04 -4.90
N LYS A 271 -7.12 26.44 -6.05
CA LYS A 271 -8.23 26.90 -6.90
C LYS A 271 -9.57 26.99 -6.14
N PRO A 272 -9.96 26.03 -5.28
CA PRO A 272 -11.19 26.16 -4.49
C PRO A 272 -11.25 27.42 -3.61
N LYS A 273 -10.11 27.83 -3.03
CA LYS A 273 -10.03 28.99 -2.13
C LYS A 273 -9.88 30.33 -2.86
N THR A 274 -9.56 30.29 -4.14
CA THR A 274 -9.32 31.48 -4.98
C THR A 274 -10.35 31.64 -6.10
N TYR A 275 -11.35 30.74 -6.15
CA TYR A 275 -12.41 30.74 -7.14
C TYR A 275 -13.22 32.03 -7.06
N GLN A 276 -13.28 32.74 -8.19
CA GLN A 276 -14.10 33.91 -8.39
C GLN A 276 -14.87 33.75 -9.70
N ASN A 277 -16.19 34.01 -9.67
CA ASN A 277 -17.04 33.99 -10.85
C ASN A 277 -17.92 35.25 -10.86
N THR A 278 -17.35 36.36 -11.35
CA THR A 278 -18.03 37.65 -11.49
C THR A 278 -18.41 37.91 -12.95
N ASP A 279 -17.40 38.04 -13.81
CA ASP A 279 -17.50 38.24 -15.26
C ASP A 279 -17.05 36.99 -16.03
N ARG A 280 -16.02 36.33 -15.51
CA ARG A 280 -15.49 35.03 -15.95
C ARG A 280 -14.90 34.30 -14.74
N ILE A 281 -14.71 33.00 -14.86
CA ILE A 281 -14.02 32.21 -13.83
C ILE A 281 -12.55 32.63 -13.75
N ARG A 282 -12.07 32.94 -12.55
CA ARG A 282 -10.68 33.33 -12.26
C ARG A 282 -10.20 32.67 -10.96
N PHE A 283 -8.88 32.48 -10.88
CA PHE A 283 -8.18 31.89 -9.74
C PHE A 283 -6.98 32.77 -9.37
N ASN A 284 -7.22 34.05 -9.09
CA ASN A 284 -6.13 35.00 -8.84
C ASN A 284 -5.33 34.60 -7.59
N GLY A 285 -4.00 34.52 -7.71
CA GLY A 285 -3.12 34.13 -6.61
C GLY A 285 -3.12 32.65 -6.25
N HIS A 286 -3.75 31.76 -7.05
CA HIS A 286 -3.79 30.34 -6.74
C HIS A 286 -2.40 29.69 -6.72
N ALA A 287 -1.46 30.10 -7.58
CA ALA A 287 -0.11 29.53 -7.58
C ALA A 287 0.62 29.77 -6.25
N GLU A 288 0.68 31.02 -5.78
CA GLU A 288 1.33 31.36 -4.50
C GLU A 288 0.64 30.69 -3.30
N LEU A 289 -0.70 30.69 -3.28
CA LEU A 289 -1.45 30.00 -2.23
C LEU A 289 -1.31 28.47 -2.33
N GLY A 290 -1.21 27.94 -3.54
CA GLY A 290 -1.05 26.52 -3.88
C GLY A 290 0.27 26.00 -3.35
N ALA A 291 1.38 26.68 -3.65
CA ALA A 291 2.69 26.34 -3.12
C ALA A 291 2.70 26.38 -1.57
N LYS A 292 2.03 27.36 -0.95
CA LYS A 292 1.89 27.41 0.52
C LYS A 292 1.09 26.22 1.05
N MET A 293 -0.03 25.88 0.43
CA MET A 293 -0.88 24.75 0.83
C MET A 293 -0.18 23.41 0.63
N ALA A 294 0.54 23.22 -0.49
CA ALA A 294 1.36 22.05 -0.77
C ALA A 294 2.40 21.85 0.35
N GLY A 295 3.10 22.93 0.75
CA GLY A 295 4.04 22.88 1.87
C GLY A 295 3.39 22.43 3.19
N GLN A 296 2.19 22.92 3.51
CA GLN A 296 1.45 22.54 4.71
C GLN A 296 1.01 21.07 4.69
N ILE A 297 0.52 20.59 3.54
CA ILE A 297 0.09 19.19 3.35
C ILE A 297 1.28 18.25 3.50
N LEU A 298 2.39 18.52 2.82
CA LEU A 298 3.57 17.67 2.87
C LEU A 298 4.25 17.69 4.25
N HIS A 299 4.22 18.84 4.94
CA HIS A 299 4.67 18.92 6.33
C HIS A 299 3.78 18.08 7.27
N ARG A 300 2.44 18.08 7.09
CA ARG A 300 1.50 17.20 7.82
C ARG A 300 1.84 15.72 7.59
N LEU A 301 2.27 15.37 6.38
CA LEU A 301 2.72 14.03 6.00
C LEU A 301 4.18 13.72 6.37
N ARG A 302 4.86 14.62 7.11
CA ARG A 302 6.24 14.42 7.61
C ARG A 302 7.26 14.19 6.48
N TYR A 303 7.11 14.90 5.36
CA TYR A 303 8.15 14.91 4.33
C TYR A 303 9.44 15.60 4.78
N PRO A 304 10.62 15.15 4.30
CA PRO A 304 11.85 15.92 4.45
C PRO A 304 11.74 17.30 3.78
N THR A 305 12.30 18.33 4.41
CA THR A 305 12.22 19.72 3.93
C THR A 305 12.67 19.87 2.47
N ALA A 306 13.72 19.16 2.04
CA ALA A 306 14.19 19.22 0.65
C ALA A 306 13.12 18.78 -0.37
N VAL A 307 12.34 17.75 -0.04
CA VAL A 307 11.23 17.28 -0.88
C VAL A 307 10.11 18.31 -0.90
N ILE A 308 9.79 18.90 0.27
CA ILE A 308 8.77 19.94 0.40
C ILE A 308 9.10 21.13 -0.50
N GLU A 309 10.32 21.68 -0.41
CA GLU A 309 10.72 22.83 -1.24
C GLU A 309 10.68 22.49 -2.74
N THR A 310 11.14 21.29 -3.13
CA THR A 310 11.08 20.87 -4.53
C THR A 310 9.64 20.81 -5.06
N VAL A 311 8.70 20.29 -4.28
CA VAL A 311 7.28 20.25 -4.69
C VAL A 311 6.69 21.66 -4.73
N ARG A 312 7.04 22.54 -3.79
CA ARG A 312 6.57 23.93 -3.77
C ARG A 312 7.02 24.72 -4.98
N ASP A 313 8.21 24.45 -5.51
CA ASP A 313 8.72 25.12 -6.72
C ASP A 313 8.02 24.63 -8.00
N LEU A 314 7.42 23.43 -7.96
CA LEU A 314 6.70 22.82 -9.10
C LEU A 314 5.19 23.12 -9.11
N VAL A 315 4.63 23.57 -7.98
CA VAL A 315 3.21 23.94 -7.78
C VAL A 315 3.02 25.43 -8.03
#